data_AF-A0A815LSD4-F1
#
_entry.id   AF-A0A815LSD4-F1
#
_cell.length_a   1.000
_cell.length_b   1.000
_cell.length_c   1.000
_cell.angle_alpha   90.00
_cell.angle_beta   90.00
_cell.angle_gamma   90.00
#
_symmetry.space_group_name_H-M   'P 1'
#
loop_
_entity.id
_entity.type
_entity.pdbx_description
1 polymer ?
#
loop_
_entity_poly.entity_id
_entity_poly.type
_entity_poly.pdbx_seq_one_letter_code
_entity_poly.pdbx_strand_id
1 'polypeptide(L)'
;MGAIGARHLADALRNNTALTTLNLGWNQIGANGAQHIVDVLRTNTALTTLKLHGNEIGDVGAQYLADALQNNTTLTTLILEYNEIGDIGAQHIVEGLRTNTVVVILFAIYLIYPCKLVHIDTNHVKSRPESHQWQTQE
;
A
#
# COMPACT_ATOMS: atom_id res chain seq x y z
N MET A 1 4.10 10.42 -16.47
CA MET A 1 2.62 10.47 -16.58
C MET A 1 2.02 11.63 -15.79
N GLY A 2 2.62 12.04 -14.67
CA GLY A 2 2.15 13.19 -13.90
C GLY A 2 0.81 12.95 -13.21
N ALA A 3 0.37 13.89 -12.38
CA ALA A 3 -0.93 13.82 -11.72
C ALA A 3 -2.11 13.75 -12.70
N ILE A 4 -2.02 14.44 -13.85
CA ILE A 4 -3.08 14.48 -14.88
C ILE A 4 -3.26 13.09 -15.53
N GLY A 5 -2.17 12.43 -15.90
CA GLY A 5 -2.27 11.09 -16.47
C GLY A 5 -2.76 10.07 -15.44
N ALA A 6 -2.37 10.22 -14.17
CA ALA A 6 -2.89 9.40 -13.08
C ALA A 6 -4.41 9.56 -12.91
N ARG A 7 -4.94 10.78 -13.08
CA ARG A 7 -6.39 11.04 -13.08
C ARG A 7 -7.11 10.31 -14.21
N HIS A 8 -6.64 10.44 -15.44
CA HIS A 8 -7.28 9.76 -16.59
C HIS A 8 -7.22 8.23 -16.46
N LEU A 9 -6.10 7.72 -15.94
CA LEU A 9 -5.97 6.30 -15.65
C LEU A 9 -6.95 5.86 -14.56
N ALA A 10 -7.11 6.64 -13.49
CA ALA A 10 -8.09 6.38 -12.44
C ALA A 10 -9.50 6.28 -13.04
N ASP A 11 -9.90 7.21 -13.89
CA ASP A 11 -11.21 7.17 -14.56
C ASP A 11 -11.40 5.89 -15.39
N ALA A 12 -10.35 5.43 -16.09
CA ALA A 12 -10.39 4.18 -16.86
C ALA A 12 -10.47 2.93 -15.97
N LEU A 13 -9.87 2.96 -14.78
CA LEU A 13 -9.84 1.83 -13.85
C LEU A 13 -11.12 1.68 -13.01
N ARG A 14 -11.93 2.74 -12.88
CA ARG A 14 -13.13 2.74 -12.02
C ARG A 14 -14.10 1.59 -12.32
N ASN A 15 -14.26 1.25 -13.60
CA ASN A 15 -15.14 0.16 -14.05
C ASN A 15 -14.37 -1.05 -14.59
N ASN A 16 -13.04 -1.08 -14.44
CA ASN A 16 -12.23 -2.17 -14.93
C ASN A 16 -12.28 -3.35 -13.95
N THR A 17 -12.86 -4.46 -14.39
CA THR A 17 -13.02 -5.68 -13.59
C THR A 17 -12.05 -6.79 -13.99
N ALA A 18 -11.19 -6.56 -14.99
CA ALA A 18 -10.28 -7.56 -15.54
C ALA A 18 -8.82 -7.34 -15.16
N LEU A 19 -8.42 -6.09 -14.92
CA LEU A 19 -7.03 -5.74 -14.64
C LEU A 19 -6.69 -6.08 -13.18
N THR A 20 -5.84 -7.09 -13.01
CA THR A 20 -5.40 -7.55 -11.69
C THR A 20 -4.07 -6.97 -11.25
N THR A 21 -3.25 -6.48 -12.18
CA THR A 21 -1.92 -5.92 -11.92
C THR A 21 -1.74 -4.61 -12.67
N LEU A 22 -1.29 -3.58 -11.95
CA LEU A 22 -1.00 -2.25 -12.49
C LEU A 22 0.39 -1.80 -12.05
N ASN A 23 1.24 -1.45 -13.02
CA ASN A 23 2.57 -0.91 -12.76
C ASN A 23 2.65 0.54 -13.27
N LEU A 24 2.89 1.46 -12.35
CA LEU A 24 3.06 2.88 -12.62
C LEU A 24 4.39 3.40 -12.08
N GLY A 25 5.40 2.55 -11.95
CA GLY A 25 6.72 2.99 -11.48
C GLY A 25 7.31 4.13 -12.32
N TRP A 26 8.06 5.04 -11.69
CA TRP A 26 8.80 6.12 -12.35
C TRP A 26 7.95 7.04 -13.23
N ASN A 27 6.76 7.44 -12.76
CA ASN A 27 5.80 8.23 -13.53
C ASN A 27 5.59 9.67 -13.04
N GLN A 28 6.31 10.10 -12.00
CA GLN A 28 6.17 11.43 -11.38
C GLN A 28 4.72 11.73 -11.00
N ILE A 29 4.04 10.74 -10.44
CA ILE A 29 2.61 10.85 -10.09
C ILE A 29 2.40 11.91 -9.01
N GLY A 30 3.31 11.99 -8.03
CA GLY A 30 3.22 12.90 -6.89
C GLY A 30 2.06 12.59 -5.94
N ALA A 31 1.97 13.32 -4.84
CA ALA A 31 0.90 13.17 -3.85
C ALA A 31 -0.52 13.35 -4.48
N ASN A 32 -0.69 14.34 -5.35
CA ASN A 32 -1.98 14.64 -6.00
C ASN A 32 -2.40 13.52 -6.97
N GLY A 33 -1.45 12.95 -7.72
CA GLY A 33 -1.76 11.82 -8.59
C GLY A 33 -2.08 10.55 -7.78
N ALA A 34 -1.42 10.35 -6.64
CA ALA A 34 -1.71 9.25 -5.73
C ALA A 34 -3.15 9.36 -5.20
N GLN A 35 -3.63 10.57 -4.86
CA GLN A 35 -5.02 10.82 -4.47
C GLN A 35 -6.02 10.27 -5.50
N HIS A 36 -5.80 10.53 -6.79
CA HIS A 36 -6.68 10.04 -7.85
C HIS A 36 -6.69 8.52 -7.98
N ILE A 37 -5.51 7.88 -7.84
CA ILE A 37 -5.39 6.43 -7.90
C ILE A 37 -6.14 5.77 -6.73
N VAL A 38 -6.01 6.33 -5.53
CA VAL A 38 -6.59 5.72 -4.32
C VAL A 38 -8.11 5.84 -4.26
N ASP A 39 -8.68 6.90 -4.83
CA ASP A 39 -10.15 7.04 -4.94
C ASP A 39 -10.77 5.88 -5.72
N VAL A 40 -10.03 5.33 -6.68
CA VAL A 40 -10.46 4.17 -7.46
C VAL A 40 -10.17 2.86 -6.75
N LEU A 41 -9.10 2.77 -5.97
CA LEU A 41 -8.83 1.59 -5.14
C LEU A 41 -9.97 1.30 -4.16
N ARG A 42 -10.68 2.32 -3.65
CA ARG A 42 -11.83 2.09 -2.76
C ARG A 42 -12.98 1.32 -3.43
N THR A 43 -13.13 1.44 -4.76
CA THR A 43 -14.25 0.85 -5.51
C THR A 43 -13.84 -0.30 -6.42
N ASN A 44 -12.56 -0.37 -6.82
CA ASN A 44 -12.07 -1.40 -7.72
C ASN A 44 -11.87 -2.73 -6.96
N THR A 45 -12.58 -3.76 -7.41
CA THR A 45 -12.56 -5.09 -6.78
C THR A 45 -11.73 -6.12 -7.54
N ALA A 46 -11.07 -5.72 -8.63
CA ALA A 46 -10.27 -6.63 -9.46
C ALA A 46 -8.75 -6.49 -9.22
N LEU A 47 -8.30 -5.29 -8.87
CA LEU A 47 -6.88 -5.00 -8.75
C LEU A 47 -6.28 -5.65 -7.49
N THR A 48 -5.32 -6.54 -7.71
CA THR A 48 -4.62 -7.29 -6.65
C THR A 48 -3.19 -6.81 -6.44
N THR A 49 -2.57 -6.21 -7.45
CA THR A 49 -1.18 -5.73 -7.42
C THR A 49 -1.07 -4.31 -7.97
N LEU A 50 -0.49 -3.40 -7.19
CA LEU A 50 -0.21 -2.03 -7.58
C LEU A 50 1.26 -1.70 -7.31
N LYS A 51 1.98 -1.27 -8.35
CA LYS A 51 3.38 -0.83 -8.24
C LYS A 51 3.47 0.67 -8.48
N LEU A 52 3.94 1.40 -7.48
CA LEU A 52 4.06 2.85 -7.49
C LEU A 52 5.49 3.33 -7.22
N HIS A 53 6.50 2.47 -7.34
CA HIS A 53 7.88 2.85 -7.02
C HIS A 53 8.39 4.06 -7.83
N GLY A 54 9.19 4.96 -7.25
CA GLY A 54 9.80 6.06 -8.00
C GLY A 54 8.84 7.18 -8.41
N ASN A 55 7.83 7.53 -7.60
CA ASN A 55 6.76 8.47 -7.99
C ASN A 55 6.65 9.74 -7.15
N GLU A 56 7.60 10.02 -6.25
CA GLU A 56 7.62 11.26 -5.43
C GLU A 56 6.29 11.46 -4.66
N ILE A 57 5.71 10.36 -4.15
CA ILE A 57 4.40 10.37 -3.49
C ILE A 57 4.43 11.14 -2.16
N GLY A 58 5.53 11.04 -1.42
CA GLY A 58 5.73 11.71 -0.12
C GLY A 58 4.77 11.24 0.97
N ASP A 59 4.89 11.85 2.15
CA ASP A 59 4.06 11.52 3.32
C ASP A 59 2.57 11.79 3.09
N VAL A 60 2.24 12.88 2.40
CA VAL A 60 0.84 13.25 2.10
C VAL A 60 0.19 12.20 1.20
N GLY A 61 0.90 11.75 0.16
CA GLY A 61 0.37 10.70 -0.70
C GLY A 61 0.30 9.34 -0.01
N ALA A 62 1.23 9.05 0.91
CA ALA A 62 1.19 7.86 1.76
C ALA A 62 -0.05 7.84 2.68
N GLN A 63 -0.44 9.00 3.23
CA GLN A 63 -1.68 9.13 3.98
C GLN A 63 -2.91 8.79 3.12
N TYR A 64 -2.99 9.31 1.89
CA TYR A 64 -4.08 8.97 0.98
C TYR A 64 -4.15 7.47 0.65
N LEU A 65 -3.00 6.83 0.46
CA LEU A 65 -2.89 5.39 0.27
C LEU A 65 -3.41 4.64 1.49
N ALA A 66 -3.00 5.02 2.70
CA ALA A 66 -3.46 4.42 3.94
C ALA A 66 -4.98 4.46 4.08
N ASP A 67 -5.60 5.62 3.85
CA ASP A 67 -7.04 5.80 3.98
C ASP A 67 -7.85 4.94 3.00
N ALA A 68 -7.32 4.72 1.79
CA ALA A 68 -7.98 3.84 0.83
C ALA A 68 -7.77 2.36 1.14
N LEU A 69 -6.59 1.98 1.65
CA LEU A 69 -6.29 0.62 2.06
C LEU A 69 -7.22 0.14 3.17
N GLN A 70 -7.68 1.00 4.09
CA GLN A 70 -8.60 0.59 5.15
C GLN A 70 -9.90 -0.08 4.65
N ASN A 71 -10.34 0.26 3.44
CA ASN A 71 -11.60 -0.20 2.86
C ASN A 71 -11.42 -1.12 1.64
N ASN A 72 -10.22 -1.18 1.06
CA ASN A 72 -9.96 -2.06 -0.07
C ASN A 72 -9.73 -3.50 0.42
N THR A 73 -10.43 -4.48 -0.15
CA THR A 73 -10.34 -5.89 0.28
C THR A 73 -9.72 -6.81 -0.77
N THR A 74 -9.12 -6.24 -1.81
CA THR A 74 -8.70 -6.97 -3.01
C THR A 74 -7.22 -6.82 -3.32
N LEU A 75 -6.61 -5.70 -2.90
CA LEU A 75 -5.21 -5.39 -3.11
C LEU A 75 -4.33 -6.20 -2.14
N THR A 76 -3.55 -7.10 -2.72
CA THR A 76 -2.61 -8.00 -2.01
C THR A 76 -1.15 -7.58 -2.14
N THR A 77 -0.84 -6.60 -2.99
CA THR A 77 0.55 -6.19 -3.22
C THR A 77 0.60 -4.72 -3.56
N LEU A 78 1.36 -3.96 -2.76
CA LEU A 78 1.60 -2.54 -2.96
C LEU A 78 3.11 -2.26 -2.87
N ILE A 79 3.72 -1.82 -3.97
CA ILE A 79 5.15 -1.50 -4.01
C ILE A 79 5.34 0.02 -4.00
N LEU A 80 6.01 0.54 -2.96
CA LEU A 80 6.20 1.98 -2.73
C LEU A 80 7.68 2.42 -2.64
N GLU A 81 8.62 1.59 -3.07
CA GLU A 81 10.05 1.95 -3.10
C GLU A 81 10.32 3.32 -3.78
N TYR A 82 11.34 4.06 -3.34
CA TYR A 82 11.74 5.33 -3.98
C TYR A 82 10.60 6.37 -4.10
N ASN A 83 9.77 6.56 -3.08
CA ASN A 83 8.67 7.53 -3.09
C ASN A 83 8.80 8.70 -2.12
N GLU A 84 9.99 8.88 -1.52
CA GLU A 84 10.22 9.96 -0.55
C GLU A 84 9.24 9.93 0.64
N ILE A 85 8.78 8.73 1.03
CA ILE A 85 7.92 8.50 2.19
C ILE A 85 8.82 8.48 3.43
N GLY A 86 8.59 9.42 4.34
CA GLY A 86 9.24 9.52 5.63
C GLY A 86 8.48 8.78 6.74
N ASP A 87 8.91 8.99 7.98
CA ASP A 87 8.38 8.28 9.15
C ASP A 87 6.87 8.51 9.35
N ILE A 88 6.37 9.71 9.05
CA ILE A 88 4.95 10.06 9.20
C ILE A 88 4.11 9.30 8.17
N GLY A 89 4.53 9.30 6.91
CA GLY A 89 3.83 8.56 5.86
C GLY A 89 3.86 7.05 6.11
N ALA A 90 4.98 6.52 6.60
CA ALA A 90 5.09 5.12 6.98
C ALA A 90 4.12 4.76 8.13
N GLN A 91 3.98 5.61 9.15
CA GLN A 91 3.01 5.42 10.23
C GLN A 91 1.57 5.37 9.72
N HIS A 92 1.20 6.27 8.80
CA HIS A 92 -0.13 6.23 8.18
C HIS A 92 -0.38 4.91 7.47
N ILE A 93 0.57 4.45 6.65
CA ILE A 93 0.44 3.18 5.93
C ILE A 93 0.26 2.01 6.92
N VAL A 94 1.02 1.97 8.00
CA VAL A 94 0.88 0.94 9.04
C VAL A 94 -0.51 0.95 9.66
N GLU A 95 -1.04 2.12 10.03
CA GLU A 95 -2.39 2.20 10.62
C GLU A 95 -3.46 1.79 9.60
N GLY A 96 -3.30 2.19 8.34
CA GLY A 96 -4.22 1.81 7.26
C GLY A 96 -4.24 0.30 6.97
N LEU A 97 -3.11 -0.39 7.20
CA LEU A 97 -3.01 -1.85 7.07
C LEU A 97 -3.54 -2.60 8.28
N ARG A 98 -3.62 -1.97 9.46
CA ARG A 98 -4.08 -2.63 10.69
C ARG A 98 -5.53 -3.12 10.59
N THR A 99 -6.33 -2.48 9.75
CA THR A 99 -7.72 -2.86 9.47
C THR A 99 -7.88 -3.71 8.22
N ASN A 100 -6.85 -3.78 7.37
CA ASN A 100 -6.87 -4.54 6.14
C ASN A 100 -6.42 -5.98 6.41
N THR A 101 -7.28 -6.96 6.14
CA THR A 101 -6.99 -8.38 6.35
C THR A 101 -6.22 -9.02 5.19
N VAL A 102 -5.98 -8.27 4.12
CA VAL A 102 -5.24 -8.71 2.93
C VAL A 102 -3.77 -8.37 3.13
N VAL A 103 -2.92 -9.39 2.99
CA VAL A 103 -1.47 -9.27 3.13
C VAL A 103 -0.98 -8.24 2.11
N VAL A 104 -0.47 -7.09 2.56
CA VAL A 104 0.18 -6.10 1.70
C VAL A 104 1.69 -6.21 1.90
N ILE A 105 2.39 -6.76 0.90
CA ILE A 105 3.86 -6.80 0.93
C ILE A 105 4.37 -5.41 0.52
N LEU A 106 4.74 -4.61 1.51
CA LEU A 106 5.45 -3.35 1.31
C LEU A 106 6.94 -3.65 1.18
N PHE A 107 7.47 -3.57 -0.04
CA PHE A 107 8.89 -3.29 -0.19
C PHE A 107 9.04 -1.78 0.03
N ALA A 108 9.14 -1.41 1.30
CA ALA A 108 9.81 -0.20 1.70
C ALA A 108 11.15 -0.62 2.28
N ILE A 109 12.04 0.34 2.47
CA ILE A 109 13.41 0.18 2.98
C ILE A 109 14.38 -0.18 1.85
N TYR A 110 15.08 0.81 1.33
CA TYR A 110 16.48 1.07 1.71
C TYR A 110 16.91 2.45 1.19
N LEU A 111 17.78 3.11 1.97
CA LEU A 111 18.47 4.39 1.69
C LEU A 111 17.56 5.61 1.97
N ILE A 112 17.62 6.32 3.11
CA ILE A 112 18.74 7.16 3.60
C ILE A 112 18.38 7.58 5.07
N TYR A 113 19.32 7.46 6.02
CA TYR A 113 19.30 7.83 7.47
C TYR A 113 18.79 6.80 8.52
N PRO A 114 19.41 6.75 9.73
CA PRO A 114 19.07 5.81 10.79
C PRO A 114 17.88 6.32 11.61
N CYS A 115 16.71 6.43 11.00
CA CYS A 115 15.47 6.58 11.76
C CYS A 115 14.91 5.20 12.07
N LYS A 116 14.47 5.03 13.32
CA LYS A 116 14.00 3.78 13.93
C LYS A 116 13.30 2.89 12.90
N LEU A 117 13.90 1.72 12.71
CA LEU A 117 13.32 0.58 12.02
C LEU A 117 11.90 0.37 12.60
N VAL A 118 10.87 0.88 11.93
CA VAL A 118 9.54 0.33 12.10
C VAL A 118 9.62 -1.00 11.39
N HIS A 119 10.07 -2.00 12.14
CA HIS A 119 10.02 -3.39 11.73
C HIS A 119 8.52 -3.70 11.68
N ILE A 120 7.90 -3.50 10.50
CA ILE A 120 6.55 -3.96 10.25
C ILE A 120 6.70 -5.47 10.11
N ASP A 121 6.51 -6.17 11.22
CA ASP A 121 6.65 -7.61 11.29
C ASP A 121 5.60 -8.23 10.36
N THR A 122 6.03 -8.65 9.18
CA THR A 122 5.18 -9.34 8.19
C THR A 122 4.74 -10.73 8.67
N ASN A 123 5.03 -11.10 9.92
CA ASN A 123 4.78 -12.41 10.52
C ASN A 123 3.49 -12.53 11.35
N HIS A 124 2.65 -11.49 11.49
CA HIS A 124 1.28 -11.70 12.04
C HIS A 124 0.31 -12.31 11.01
N VAL A 125 0.83 -12.71 9.85
CA VAL A 125 0.15 -13.56 8.87
C VAL A 125 0.18 -15.01 9.35
N LYS A 126 -0.84 -15.37 10.14
CA LYS A 126 -1.26 -16.70 10.66
C LYS A 126 -0.89 -17.00 12.12
N SER A 127 -1.85 -16.75 13.00
CA SER A 127 -2.29 -17.79 13.92
C SER A 127 -3.80 -17.98 13.77
N ARG A 128 -4.18 -19.09 13.10
CA ARG A 128 -5.50 -19.72 13.32
C ARG A 128 -5.72 -19.86 14.84
N PRO A 129 -6.97 -19.91 15.34
CA PRO A 129 -7.20 -20.13 16.76
C PRO A 129 -6.61 -21.50 17.15
N GLU A 130 -5.49 -21.49 17.87
CA GLU A 130 -4.98 -22.66 18.57
C GLU A 130 -5.90 -22.93 19.75
N SER A 131 -6.96 -23.70 19.49
CA SER A 131 -7.58 -24.46 20.54
C SER A 131 -6.63 -25.61 20.90
N HIS A 132 -6.17 -25.61 22.15
CA HIS A 132 -5.60 -26.71 22.92
C HIS A 132 -4.06 -26.78 23.10
N GLN A 133 -3.70 -26.44 24.35
CA GLN A 133 -2.77 -27.12 25.27
C GLN A 133 -1.35 -26.58 25.42
N TRP A 134 -1.17 -25.88 26.54
CA TRP A 134 0.09 -25.70 27.25
C TRP A 134 0.63 -27.03 27.75
N GLN A 135 1.85 -27.43 27.36
CA GLN A 135 2.75 -28.19 28.23
C GLN A 135 4.21 -27.75 28.01
N THR A 136 4.83 -27.37 29.12
CA THR A 136 6.26 -27.10 29.33
C THR A 136 7.03 -28.41 29.52
N GLN A 137 8.17 -28.54 28.84
CA GLN A 137 9.32 -29.39 29.20
C GLN A 137 10.58 -28.59 28.79
N GLU A 138 11.60 -28.35 29.61
CA GLU A 138 12.01 -28.84 30.94
C GLU A 138 12.41 -27.65 31.84
#